data_AF-A0A535SJS8-F1
#
_entry.id   AF-A0A535SJS8-F1
#
_cell.length_a   1.000
_cell.length_b   1.000
_cell.length_c   1.000
_cell.angle_alpha   90.00
_cell.angle_beta   90.00
_cell.angle_gamma   90.00
#
_symmetry.space_group_name_H-M   'P 1'
#
loop_
_entity.id
_entity.type
_entity.pdbx_description
1 polymer ?
#
loop_
_entity_poly.entity_id
_entity_poly.type
_entity_poly.pdbx_seq_one_letter_code
_entity_poly.pdbx_strand_id
1 'polypeptide(L)'
;MESYLYYQGNALVKRFDANSYLYISRAMNLYDVSEGYASLEAALHCVRSKALFIGIRSDFLFPAAHVRGLAEQVNAVGGDATYMKLASPHGHDAFLKEWEQMTTALNTINQ
;
A
#
# COMPACT_ATOMS: atom_id res chain seq x y z
N MET A 1 -20.97 0.77 18.69
CA MET A 1 -20.20 0.86 17.43
C MET A 1 -20.57 2.13 16.66
N GLU A 2 -21.86 2.40 16.46
CA GLU A 2 -22.36 3.58 15.74
C GLU A 2 -21.85 4.93 16.28
N SER A 3 -21.89 5.14 17.61
CA SER A 3 -21.36 6.38 18.24
C SER A 3 -19.87 6.65 17.95
N TYR A 4 -19.05 5.59 17.90
CA TYR A 4 -17.63 5.72 17.55
C TYR A 4 -17.44 6.19 16.10
N LEU A 5 -18.19 5.60 15.16
CA LEU A 5 -18.11 5.99 13.75
C LEU A 5 -18.56 7.44 13.54
N TYR A 6 -19.64 7.88 14.21
CA TYR A 6 -20.06 9.27 14.16
C TYR A 6 -19.00 10.22 14.73
N TYR A 7 -18.39 9.87 15.86
CA TYR A 7 -17.33 10.68 16.46
C TYR A 7 -16.13 10.83 15.51
N GLN A 8 -15.65 9.73 14.94
CA GLN A 8 -14.52 9.75 13.99
C GLN A 8 -14.87 10.46 12.68
N GLY A 9 -16.09 10.28 12.17
CA GLY A 9 -16.59 10.99 10.99
C GLY A 9 -16.62 12.51 11.22
N ASN A 10 -17.15 12.96 12.35
CA ASN A 10 -17.15 14.37 12.72
C ASN A 10 -15.73 14.94 12.87
N ALA A 11 -14.81 14.16 13.43
CA ALA A 11 -13.40 14.56 13.52
C ALA A 11 -12.75 14.71 12.14
N LEU A 12 -13.09 13.85 11.16
CA LEU A 12 -12.60 13.94 9.79
C LEU A 12 -13.11 15.21 9.09
N VAL A 13 -14.41 15.49 9.15
CA VAL A 13 -15.02 16.67 8.51
C VAL A 13 -14.42 17.98 9.04
N LYS A 14 -13.99 18.02 10.30
CA LYS A 14 -13.33 19.20 10.89
C LYS A 14 -11.91 19.44 10.41
N ARG A 15 -11.23 18.42 9.85
CA ARG A 15 -9.79 18.49 9.52
C ARG A 15 -9.48 18.21 8.05
N PHE A 16 -10.49 17.91 7.23
CA PHE A 16 -10.30 17.56 5.83
C PHE A 16 -11.37 18.20 4.94
N ASP A 17 -10.93 18.80 3.84
CA ASP A 17 -11.81 19.42 2.84
C ASP A 17 -12.45 18.38 1.93
N ALA A 18 -13.74 18.56 1.63
CA ALA A 18 -14.53 17.61 0.85
C ALA A 18 -14.05 17.51 -0.60
N ASN A 19 -13.68 18.63 -1.24
CA ASN A 19 -13.19 18.60 -2.61
C ASN A 19 -11.85 17.87 -2.68
N SER A 20 -10.95 18.15 -1.75
CA SER A 20 -9.66 17.46 -1.62
C SER A 20 -9.85 15.95 -1.48
N TYR A 21 -10.84 15.51 -0.69
CA TYR A 21 -11.19 14.10 -0.56
C TYR A 21 -11.64 13.48 -1.89
N LEU A 22 -12.49 14.16 -2.65
CA LEU A 22 -12.93 13.71 -3.98
C LEU A 22 -11.76 13.56 -4.96
N TYR A 23 -10.86 14.55 -4.99
CA TYR A 23 -9.70 14.51 -5.89
C TYR A 23 -8.73 13.38 -5.54
N ILE A 24 -8.40 13.21 -4.25
CA ILE A 24 -7.50 12.13 -3.82
C ILE A 24 -8.14 10.76 -4.06
N SER A 25 -9.41 10.58 -3.72
CA SER A 25 -10.12 9.31 -3.95
C SER A 25 -10.17 8.97 -5.44
N ARG A 26 -10.43 9.96 -6.30
CA ARG A 26 -10.40 9.77 -7.75
C ARG A 26 -9.00 9.42 -8.25
N ALA A 27 -7.96 10.09 -7.76
CA ALA A 27 -6.57 9.77 -8.12
C ALA A 27 -6.19 8.34 -7.72
N MET A 28 -6.59 7.88 -6.53
CA MET A 28 -6.37 6.51 -6.08
C MET A 28 -7.08 5.48 -6.97
N ASN A 29 -8.32 5.75 -7.38
CA ASN A 29 -9.10 4.83 -8.23
C ASN A 29 -8.61 4.77 -9.68
N LEU A 30 -8.04 5.86 -10.19
CA LEU A 30 -7.57 5.96 -11.58
C LEU A 30 -6.10 5.56 -11.73
N TYR A 31 -5.38 5.32 -10.64
CA TYR A 31 -3.95 5.03 -10.70
C TYR A 31 -3.69 3.74 -11.49
N ASP A 32 -2.92 3.88 -12.57
CA ASP A 32 -2.36 2.78 -13.35
C ASP A 32 -0.86 3.06 -13.58
N VAL A 33 0.00 2.22 -13.00
CA VAL A 33 1.45 2.39 -13.14
C VAL A 33 1.95 2.16 -14.57
N SER A 34 1.18 1.47 -15.39
CA SER A 34 1.51 1.20 -16.79
C SER A 34 1.15 2.36 -17.73
N GLU A 35 0.43 3.37 -17.24
CA GLU A 35 0.05 4.53 -18.04
C GLU A 35 1.29 5.25 -18.60
N GLY A 36 1.31 5.46 -19.92
CA GLY A 36 2.46 6.07 -20.63
C GLY A 36 3.57 5.08 -21.02
N TYR A 37 3.46 3.80 -20.66
CA TYR A 37 4.38 2.74 -21.07
C TYR A 37 3.70 1.76 -22.04
N ALA A 38 4.51 0.94 -22.72
CA ALA A 38 3.99 -0.08 -23.64
C ALA A 38 3.28 -1.24 -22.92
N SER A 39 3.66 -1.51 -21.66
CA SER A 39 3.05 -2.53 -20.81
C SER A 39 3.42 -2.28 -19.34
N LEU A 40 2.81 -3.05 -18.43
CA LEU A 40 3.19 -3.06 -17.01
C LEU A 40 4.66 -3.47 -16.83
N GLU A 41 5.13 -4.49 -17.54
CA GLU A 41 6.52 -4.94 -17.49
C GLU A 41 7.49 -3.84 -17.91
N ALA A 42 7.16 -3.07 -18.94
CA ALA A 42 7.97 -1.94 -19.38
C ALA A 42 8.06 -0.84 -18.30
N ALA A 43 6.95 -0.56 -17.60
CA ALA A 43 6.92 0.38 -16.49
C ALA A 43 7.74 -0.13 -15.29
N LEU A 44 7.56 -1.39 -14.90
CA LEU A 44 8.28 -2.01 -13.78
C LEU A 44 9.78 -2.13 -14.06
N HIS A 45 10.17 -2.35 -15.33
CA HIS A 45 11.56 -2.37 -15.74
C HIS A 45 12.25 -1.00 -15.55
N CYS A 46 11.53 0.10 -15.28
CA CYS A 46 12.16 1.38 -14.93
C CYS A 46 12.57 1.47 -13.45
N VAL A 47 12.12 0.56 -12.59
CA VAL A 47 12.49 0.55 -11.17
C VAL A 47 13.95 0.13 -11.02
N ARG A 48 14.77 1.00 -10.41
CA ARG A 48 16.22 0.78 -10.18
C ARG A 48 16.59 0.66 -8.71
N SER A 49 15.68 1.05 -7.82
CA SER A 49 15.87 0.99 -6.37
C SER A 49 15.56 -0.41 -5.83
N LYS A 50 16.17 -0.76 -4.69
CA LYS A 50 15.62 -1.80 -3.81
C LYS A 50 14.19 -1.41 -3.41
N ALA A 51 13.25 -2.34 -3.53
CA ALA A 51 11.85 -2.11 -3.20
C ALA A 51 11.36 -3.12 -2.17
N LEU A 52 10.79 -2.63 -1.06
CA LEU A 52 10.16 -3.48 -0.06
C LEU A 52 8.63 -3.40 -0.21
N PHE A 53 8.01 -4.53 -0.48
CA PHE A 53 6.57 -4.70 -0.56
C PHE A 53 6.05 -5.36 0.71
N ILE A 54 5.10 -4.71 1.38
CA ILE A 54 4.55 -5.19 2.66
C ILE A 54 3.06 -5.45 2.48
N GLY A 55 2.66 -6.71 2.48
CA GLY A 55 1.25 -7.12 2.47
C GLY A 55 0.74 -7.36 3.89
N ILE A 56 -0.53 -7.06 4.19
CA ILE A 56 -1.14 -7.36 5.49
C ILE A 56 -2.17 -8.47 5.32
N ARG A 57 -2.05 -9.54 6.12
CA ARG A 57 -2.87 -10.76 5.97
C ARG A 57 -4.38 -10.51 6.00
N SER A 58 -4.83 -9.54 6.79
CA SER A 58 -6.26 -9.23 6.94
C SER A 58 -6.71 -7.98 6.17
N ASP A 59 -5.86 -7.42 5.31
CA ASP A 59 -6.23 -6.24 4.51
C ASP A 59 -7.20 -6.64 3.39
N PHE A 60 -8.37 -6.00 3.42
CA PHE A 60 -9.42 -6.17 2.43
C PHE A 60 -9.34 -5.14 1.30
N LEU A 61 -8.78 -3.94 1.56
CA LEU A 61 -8.65 -2.87 0.58
C LEU A 61 -7.52 -3.17 -0.40
N PHE A 62 -6.38 -3.65 0.13
CA PHE A 62 -5.21 -4.04 -0.65
C PHE A 62 -4.76 -5.45 -0.28
N PRO A 63 -5.37 -6.49 -0.91
CA PRO A 63 -5.09 -7.87 -0.56
C PRO A 63 -3.60 -8.21 -0.65
N ALA A 64 -3.07 -8.86 0.39
CA ALA A 64 -1.64 -9.22 0.46
C ALA A 64 -1.16 -10.05 -0.74
N ALA A 65 -2.05 -10.84 -1.36
CA ALA A 65 -1.74 -11.61 -2.56
C ALA A 65 -1.37 -10.70 -3.76
N HIS A 66 -2.07 -9.57 -3.94
CA HIS A 66 -1.78 -8.61 -5.00
C HIS A 66 -0.45 -7.90 -4.75
N VAL A 67 -0.19 -7.51 -3.49
CA VAL A 67 1.09 -6.89 -3.09
C VAL A 67 2.26 -7.84 -3.36
N ARG A 68 2.11 -9.13 -3.02
CA ARG A 68 3.11 -10.15 -3.34
C ARG A 68 3.30 -10.32 -4.85
N GLY A 69 2.20 -10.39 -5.60
CA GLY A 69 2.26 -10.54 -7.06
C GLY A 69 3.01 -9.40 -7.74
N LEU A 70 2.82 -8.16 -7.27
CA LEU A 70 3.56 -7.01 -7.81
C LEU A 70 5.07 -7.10 -7.51
N ALA A 71 5.46 -7.55 -6.31
CA ALA A 71 6.87 -7.79 -5.98
C ALA A 71 7.48 -8.88 -6.87
N GLU A 72 6.75 -9.96 -7.11
CA GLU A 72 7.14 -11.04 -8.03
C GLU A 72 7.31 -10.53 -9.47
N GLN A 73 6.41 -9.64 -9.94
CA GLN A 73 6.51 -9.02 -11.26
C GLN A 73 7.73 -8.09 -11.39
N VAL A 74 8.06 -7.31 -10.35
CA VAL A 74 9.27 -6.49 -10.34
C VAL A 74 10.53 -7.37 -10.44
N ASN A 75 10.59 -8.46 -9.68
CA ASN A 75 11.71 -9.40 -9.76
C ASN A 75 11.78 -10.11 -11.12
N ALA A 76 10.64 -10.44 -11.73
CA ALA A 76 10.59 -11.10 -13.03
C ALA A 76 11.17 -10.25 -14.18
N VAL A 77 11.14 -8.92 -14.05
CA VAL A 77 11.77 -7.98 -14.99
C VAL A 77 13.19 -7.57 -14.58
N GLY A 78 13.81 -8.27 -13.62
CA GLY A 78 15.18 -8.03 -13.18
C GLY A 78 15.36 -6.93 -12.14
N GLY A 79 14.28 -6.48 -11.49
CA GLY A 79 14.33 -5.57 -10.34
C GLY A 79 14.76 -6.27 -9.03
N ASP A 80 14.98 -5.49 -7.98
CA ASP A 80 15.33 -5.95 -6.64
C ASP A 80 14.17 -5.66 -5.68
N ALA A 81 13.25 -6.63 -5.56
CA ALA A 81 12.06 -6.53 -4.72
C ALA A 81 12.05 -7.60 -3.62
N THR A 82 11.86 -7.15 -2.38
CA THR A 82 11.59 -8.00 -1.22
C THR A 82 10.12 -7.93 -0.86
N TYR A 83 9.51 -9.08 -0.57
CA TYR A 83 8.14 -9.13 -0.04
C TYR A 83 8.12 -9.62 1.41
N MET A 84 7.37 -8.91 2.26
CA MET A 84 7.06 -9.31 3.62
C MET A 84 5.56 -9.28 3.87
N LYS A 85 5.10 -10.17 4.76
CA LYS A 85 3.69 -10.25 5.14
C LYS A 85 3.52 -9.99 6.62
N LEU A 86 2.70 -9.00 6.97
CA LEU A 86 2.32 -8.72 8.34
C LEU A 86 1.13 -9.58 8.76
N ALA A 87 1.19 -10.09 9.98
CA ALA A 87 0.09 -10.80 10.61
C ALA A 87 -0.56 -9.88 11.65
N SER A 88 -1.64 -9.22 11.25
CA SER A 88 -2.42 -8.36 12.13
C SER A 88 -3.91 -8.60 11.89
N PRO A 89 -4.77 -8.42 12.90
CA PRO A 89 -6.22 -8.36 12.72
C PRO A 89 -6.70 -6.96 12.32
N HIS A 90 -5.84 -5.94 12.32
CA HIS A 90 -6.22 -4.53 12.14
C HIS A 90 -6.48 -4.12 10.68
N GLY A 91 -6.40 -5.06 9.73
CA GLY A 91 -6.64 -4.78 8.32
C GLY A 91 -5.63 -3.80 7.75
N HIS A 92 -6.09 -2.95 6.82
CA HIS A 92 -5.27 -1.93 6.18
C HIS A 92 -4.52 -1.06 7.20
N ASP A 93 -5.17 -0.66 8.29
CA ASP A 93 -4.57 0.21 9.31
C ASP A 93 -3.41 -0.43 10.09
N ALA A 94 -3.09 -1.71 9.87
CA ALA A 94 -2.00 -2.38 10.58
C ALA A 94 -0.65 -1.67 10.38
N PHE A 95 -0.38 -1.06 9.21
CA PHE A 95 0.88 -0.33 9.01
C PHE A 95 1.01 0.92 9.90
N LEU A 96 -0.09 1.43 10.46
CA LEU A 96 -0.11 2.54 11.42
C LEU A 96 -0.13 2.09 12.88
N LYS A 97 -0.24 0.77 13.15
CA LYS A 97 -0.45 0.22 14.49
C LYS A 97 0.61 -0.80 14.90
N GLU A 98 1.10 -1.60 13.96
CA GLU A 98 2.04 -2.71 14.20
C GLU A 98 3.50 -2.24 14.12
N TRP A 99 3.88 -1.30 15.00
CA TRP A 99 5.17 -0.62 14.95
C TRP A 99 6.38 -1.56 14.95
N GLU A 100 6.36 -2.61 15.76
CA GLU A 100 7.46 -3.58 15.87
C GLU A 100 7.63 -4.40 14.57
N GLN A 101 6.51 -4.89 14.02
CA GLN A 101 6.54 -5.64 12.76
C GLN A 101 6.99 -4.74 11.60
N MET A 102 6.49 -3.50 11.56
CA MET A 102 6.91 -2.50 10.56
C MET A 102 8.38 -2.14 10.67
N THR A 103 8.89 -1.91 11.89
CA THR A 103 10.32 -1.61 12.12
C THR A 103 11.21 -2.76 11.68
N THR A 104 10.81 -3.99 12.01
CA THR A 104 11.51 -5.20 11.57
C THR A 104 11.53 -5.28 10.05
N ALA A 105 10.39 -5.06 9.40
CA ALA A 105 10.29 -5.07 7.94
C ALA A 105 11.18 -4.01 7.29
N LEU A 106 11.14 -2.76 7.77
CA LEU A 106 11.96 -1.67 7.25
C LEU A 106 13.46 -1.94 7.40
N ASN A 107 13.89 -2.62 8.46
CA ASN A 107 15.30 -2.97 8.64
C ASN A 107 15.81 -3.98 7.61
N THR A 108 14.93 -4.74 6.95
CA THR A 108 15.34 -5.72 5.92
C THR A 108 15.79 -5.06 4.62
N ILE A 109 15.28 -3.86 4.28
CA ILE A 109 15.66 -3.20 3.01
C ILE A 109 17.10 -2.64 3.03
N ASN A 110 17.63 -2.41 4.24
CA ASN A 110 18.98 -1.87 4.47
C ASN A 110 20.05 -2.96 4.60
N GLN A 111 19.65 -4.23 4.60
CA GLN A 111 20.56 -5.38 4.54
C GLN A 111 20.85 -5.74 3.07
#